data_AF-A0A6P8TE81-F1
#
_entry.id   AF-A0A6P8TE81-F1
#
_cell.length_a   1.000
_cell.length_b   1.000
_cell.length_c   1.000
_cell.angle_alpha   90.00
_cell.angle_beta   90.00
_cell.angle_gamma   90.00
#
_symmetry.space_group_name_H-M   'P 1'
#
loop_
_entity.id
_entity.type
_entity.pdbx_description
1 polymer ?
#
loop_
_entity_poly.entity_id
_entity_poly.type
_entity_poly.pdbx_seq_one_letter_code
_entity_poly.pdbx_strand_id
1 'polypeptide(L)'
;MQVKFTDDEGQTEDGVDIGGPKREFLTLLMECLRMRRIFDGPQDRKFLTFDNAAAKDDEYFHAGRMIATSIVHGGPGPRFLSETLYQHLTGMKNTNIEAIIEDITDDTMRASLLELVKNDWGN
;
A
#
# COMPACT_ATOMS: atom_id res chain seq x y z
N MET A 1 -12.58 14.13 13.45
CA MET A 1 -11.11 14.20 13.59
C MET A 1 -10.68 15.63 13.38
N GLN A 2 -9.92 16.18 14.33
CA GLN A 2 -9.25 17.47 14.23
C GLN A 2 -7.75 17.19 14.21
N VAL A 3 -7.02 17.78 13.27
CA VAL A 3 -5.57 17.61 13.12
C VAL A 3 -4.87 18.90 13.51
N LYS A 4 -3.79 18.77 14.28
CA LYS A 4 -2.84 19.85 14.58
C LYS A 4 -1.45 19.36 14.21
N PHE A 5 -0.76 20.11 13.37
CA PHE A 5 0.66 19.90 13.11
C PHE A 5 1.48 20.68 14.14
N THR A 6 2.63 20.10 14.48
CA THR A 6 3.64 20.73 15.32
C THR A 6 4.96 20.73 14.57
N ASP A 7 5.76 21.76 14.77
CA ASP A 7 7.14 21.78 14.32
C ASP A 7 8.02 20.82 15.15
N ASP A 8 9.32 20.80 14.82
CA ASP A 8 10.33 19.99 15.51
C ASP A 8 10.65 20.48 16.94
N GLU A 9 10.24 21.70 17.28
CA GLU A 9 10.28 22.24 18.64
C GLU A 9 8.99 21.93 19.45
N GLY A 10 8.00 21.28 18.81
CA GLY A 10 6.72 20.91 19.41
C GLY A 10 5.71 22.06 19.49
N GLN A 11 5.98 23.21 18.88
CA GLN A 11 5.04 24.32 18.79
C GLN A 11 3.97 24.00 17.76
N THR A 12 2.70 24.31 18.08
CA THR A 12 1.62 24.13 17.11
C THR A 12 1.76 25.17 16.01
N GLU A 13 1.65 24.75 14.75
CA GLU A 13 1.44 25.66 13.64
C GLU A 13 0.13 26.45 13.83
N ASP A 14 0.12 27.73 13.42
CA ASP A 14 -1.03 28.66 13.60
C ASP A 14 -2.30 28.29 12.81
N GLY A 15 -2.32 27.13 12.13
CA GLY A 15 -3.43 26.65 11.32
C GLY A 15 -4.58 26.07 12.14
N VAL A 16 -5.73 26.75 12.17
CA VAL A 16 -6.99 26.16 12.64
C VAL A 16 -7.50 25.16 11.60
N ASP A 17 -7.76 23.92 12.02
CA ASP A 17 -8.26 22.87 11.12
C ASP A 17 -9.72 23.08 10.72
N ILE A 18 -9.92 23.89 9.67
CA ILE A 18 -11.17 23.99 8.92
C ILE A 18 -11.27 22.94 7.79
N GLY A 19 -10.43 21.90 7.84
CA GLY A 19 -10.37 20.81 6.86
C GLY A 19 -9.07 20.75 6.05
N GLY A 20 -8.25 21.81 6.07
CA GLY A 20 -6.94 21.85 5.42
C GLY A 20 -5.95 20.85 6.05
N PRO A 21 -5.57 21.05 7.32
CA PRO A 21 -4.68 20.14 8.05
C PRO A 21 -5.17 18.69 8.03
N LYS A 22 -6.47 18.46 8.20
CA LYS A 22 -7.05 17.11 8.09
C LYS A 22 -6.77 16.47 6.73
N ARG A 23 -7.01 17.19 5.64
CA ARG A 23 -6.81 16.69 4.27
C ARG A 23 -5.34 16.43 3.97
N GLU A 24 -4.46 17.29 4.46
CA GLU A 24 -3.01 17.13 4.36
C GLU A 24 -2.54 15.89 5.11
N PHE A 25 -2.92 15.72 6.38
CA PHE A 25 -2.58 14.53 7.17
C PHE A 25 -3.03 13.24 6.50
N LEU A 26 -4.27 13.18 6.01
CA LEU A 26 -4.78 11.97 5.35
C LEU A 26 -4.06 11.67 4.03
N THR A 27 -3.61 12.71 3.32
CA THR A 27 -2.80 12.55 2.11
C THR A 27 -1.40 12.00 2.45
N LEU A 28 -0.74 12.58 3.44
CA LEU A 28 0.56 12.13 3.94
C LEU A 28 0.47 10.71 4.52
N LEU A 29 -0.64 10.36 5.17
CA LEU A 29 -0.88 9.03 5.71
C LEU A 29 -0.86 7.96 4.61
N MET A 30 -1.54 8.20 3.49
CA MET A 30 -1.54 7.26 2.34
C MET A 30 -0.17 7.19 1.66
N GLU A 31 0.53 8.32 1.60
CA GLU A 31 1.88 8.41 1.06
C GLU A 31 2.90 7.60 1.90
N CYS A 32 2.86 7.77 3.21
CA CYS A 32 3.69 7.00 4.14
C CYS A 32 3.35 5.51 4.08
N LEU A 33 2.06 5.18 4.01
CA LEU A 33 1.60 3.81 3.98
C LEU A 33 2.11 3.06 2.74
N ARG A 34 2.12 3.72 1.58
CA ARG A 34 2.62 3.18 0.31
C ARG A 34 4.08 2.71 0.38
N MET A 35 4.88 3.32 1.27
CA MET A 35 6.31 3.06 1.41
C MET A 35 6.64 2.02 2.51
N ARG A 36 5.62 1.44 3.15
CA ARG A 36 5.83 0.43 4.20
C ARG A 36 6.28 -0.91 3.63
N ARG A 37 7.11 -1.61 4.40
CA ARG A 37 7.69 -2.93 4.08
C ARG A 37 6.67 -4.03 3.77
N ILE A 38 5.42 -3.87 4.21
CA ILE A 38 4.33 -4.80 3.93
C ILE A 38 3.80 -4.71 2.49
N PHE A 39 4.25 -3.72 1.71
CA PHE A 39 3.88 -3.53 0.32
C PHE A 39 5.08 -3.66 -0.63
N ASP A 40 4.89 -4.38 -1.72
CA ASP A 40 5.92 -4.57 -2.75
C ASP A 40 5.35 -4.42 -4.17
N GLY A 41 6.20 -4.22 -5.17
CA GLY A 41 5.81 -4.00 -6.57
C GLY A 41 5.99 -2.54 -7.05
N PRO A 42 5.50 -2.21 -8.26
CA PRO A 42 5.54 -0.85 -8.81
C PRO A 42 4.84 0.20 -7.94
N GLN A 43 5.16 1.49 -8.14
CA GLN A 43 4.67 2.59 -7.28
C GLN A 43 3.13 2.70 -7.21
N ASP A 44 2.45 2.37 -8.29
CA ASP A 44 1.01 2.46 -8.51
C ASP A 44 0.31 1.09 -8.58
N ARG A 45 1.04 0.01 -8.29
CA ARG A 45 0.54 -1.36 -8.40
C ARG A 45 1.17 -2.26 -7.33
N LYS A 46 0.95 -1.91 -6.07
CA LYS A 46 1.50 -2.63 -4.91
C LYS A 46 0.67 -3.84 -4.51
N PHE A 47 1.37 -4.91 -4.16
CA PHE A 47 0.82 -6.13 -3.56
C PHE A 47 1.19 -6.20 -2.08
N LEU A 48 0.51 -7.05 -1.32
CA LEU A 48 0.97 -7.40 0.03
C LEU A 48 2.14 -8.39 -0.09
N THR A 49 3.21 -8.10 0.63
CA THR A 49 4.31 -9.04 0.85
C THR A 49 4.30 -9.51 2.30
N PHE A 50 4.91 -10.66 2.55
CA PHE A 50 5.03 -11.22 3.89
C PHE A 50 6.31 -10.70 4.56
N ASP A 51 6.14 -10.01 5.70
CA ASP A 51 7.21 -9.61 6.59
C ASP A 51 6.89 -10.09 8.01
N ASN A 52 7.78 -10.91 8.56
CA ASN A 52 7.60 -11.54 9.87
C ASN A 52 7.59 -10.53 11.02
N ALA A 53 8.41 -9.47 10.95
CA ALA A 53 8.44 -8.45 11.98
C ALA A 53 7.16 -7.59 11.90
N ALA A 54 6.72 -7.25 10.69
CA ALA A 54 5.46 -6.54 10.47
C ALA A 54 4.24 -7.33 10.99
N ALA A 55 4.24 -8.65 10.84
CA ALA A 55 3.20 -9.51 11.37
C ALA A 55 3.20 -9.54 12.91
N LYS A 56 4.38 -9.58 13.54
CA LYS A 56 4.51 -9.52 15.01
C LYS A 56 4.14 -8.16 15.59
N ASP A 57 4.38 -7.09 14.84
CA ASP A 57 4.14 -5.70 15.25
C ASP A 57 2.74 -5.19 14.86
N ASP A 58 1.80 -6.07 14.47
CA ASP A 58 0.44 -5.73 14.02
C ASP A 58 0.38 -4.71 12.85
N GLU A 59 1.44 -4.63 12.04
CA GLU A 59 1.57 -3.58 11.01
C GLU A 59 0.51 -3.71 9.92
N TYR A 60 0.12 -4.93 9.54
CA TYR A 60 -0.98 -5.18 8.60
C TYR A 60 -2.33 -4.69 9.15
N PHE A 61 -2.56 -4.89 10.44
CA PHE A 61 -3.76 -4.42 11.12
C PHE A 61 -3.78 -2.88 11.19
N HIS A 62 -2.65 -2.27 11.53
CA HIS A 62 -2.50 -0.82 11.53
C HIS A 62 -2.66 -0.21 10.14
N ALA A 63 -2.11 -0.84 9.10
CA ALA A 63 -2.31 -0.44 7.70
C ALA A 63 -3.80 -0.41 7.32
N GLY A 64 -4.53 -1.48 7.65
CA GLY A 64 -5.99 -1.52 7.44
C GLY A 64 -6.72 -0.40 8.18
N ARG A 65 -6.34 -0.10 9.43
CA ARG A 65 -6.90 1.01 10.20
C ARG A 65 -6.56 2.37 9.60
N MET A 66 -5.36 2.57 9.08
CA MET A 66 -4.96 3.81 8.42
C MET A 66 -5.79 4.06 7.16
N ILE A 67 -5.96 3.02 6.33
CA ILE A 67 -6.83 3.05 5.14
C ILE A 67 -8.27 3.41 5.53
N ALA A 68 -8.84 2.68 6.50
CA ALA A 68 -10.20 2.93 6.97
C ALA A 68 -10.37 4.34 7.53
N THR A 69 -9.38 4.83 8.30
CA THR A 69 -9.38 6.18 8.87
C THR A 69 -9.43 7.24 7.78
N SER A 70 -8.63 7.07 6.71
CA SER A 70 -8.66 7.99 5.57
C SER A 70 -10.02 8.01 4.90
N ILE A 71 -10.56 6.84 4.54
CA ILE A 71 -11.85 6.72 3.85
C ILE A 71 -12.99 7.32 4.67
N VAL A 72 -13.12 6.93 5.95
CA VAL A 72 -14.22 7.37 6.83
C VAL A 72 -14.22 8.89 7.05
N HIS A 73 -13.04 9.53 7.03
CA HIS A 73 -12.92 10.98 7.26
C HIS A 73 -12.89 11.82 5.97
N GLY A 74 -13.13 11.19 4.81
CA GLY A 74 -13.17 11.84 3.50
C GLY A 74 -11.79 12.15 2.90
N GLY A 75 -10.75 11.45 3.34
CA GLY A 75 -9.42 11.48 2.75
C GLY A 75 -9.28 10.57 1.53
N PRO A 76 -8.08 10.51 0.92
CA PRO A 76 -7.83 9.65 -0.23
C PRO A 76 -7.84 8.16 0.15
N GLY A 77 -8.38 7.32 -0.72
CA GLY A 77 -8.21 5.87 -0.64
C GLY A 77 -6.79 5.42 -1.01
N PRO A 78 -6.46 4.14 -0.82
CA PRO A 78 -5.14 3.58 -1.10
C PRO A 78 -4.97 3.33 -2.60
N ARG A 79 -4.82 4.40 -3.38
CA ARG A 79 -4.73 4.37 -4.87
C ARG A 79 -3.50 3.63 -5.42
N PHE A 80 -2.60 3.20 -4.55
CA PHE A 80 -1.38 2.50 -4.91
C PHE A 80 -1.53 0.97 -4.88
N LEU A 81 -2.65 0.44 -4.38
CA LEU A 81 -2.88 -1.01 -4.37
C LEU A 81 -3.08 -1.50 -5.80
N SER A 82 -2.57 -2.70 -6.08
CA SER A 82 -2.88 -3.39 -7.32
C SER A 82 -4.38 -3.71 -7.40
N GLU A 83 -4.91 -3.75 -8.61
CA GLU A 83 -6.32 -4.08 -8.87
C GLU A 83 -6.70 -5.43 -8.23
N THR A 84 -5.82 -6.43 -8.35
CA THR A 84 -5.98 -7.74 -7.73
C THR A 84 -6.15 -7.67 -6.22
N LEU A 85 -5.29 -6.92 -5.53
CA LEU A 85 -5.35 -6.78 -4.08
C LEU A 85 -6.61 -6.00 -3.67
N TYR A 86 -6.96 -4.95 -4.40
CA TYR A 86 -8.19 -4.19 -4.15
C TYR A 86 -9.44 -5.06 -4.28
N GLN A 87 -9.55 -5.84 -5.36
CA GLN A 87 -10.66 -6.77 -5.58
C GLN A 87 -10.74 -7.83 -4.48
N HIS A 88 -9.59 -8.37 -4.06
CA HIS A 88 -9.54 -9.31 -2.94
C HIS A 88 -10.05 -8.71 -1.64
N LEU A 89 -9.58 -7.51 -1.27
CA LEU A 89 -9.99 -6.81 -0.05
C LEU A 89 -11.48 -6.44 -0.02
N THR A 90 -12.06 -6.16 -1.18
CA THR A 90 -13.48 -5.80 -1.32
C THR A 90 -14.40 -7.02 -1.47
N GLY A 91 -13.84 -8.24 -1.46
CA GLY A 91 -14.60 -9.47 -1.63
C GLY A 91 -15.13 -9.67 -3.06
N MET A 92 -14.62 -8.90 -4.03
CA MET A 92 -14.92 -9.10 -5.44
C MET A 92 -14.27 -10.41 -5.88
N LYS A 93 -15.09 -11.40 -6.22
CA LYS A 93 -14.63 -12.69 -6.76
C LYS A 93 -14.27 -12.51 -8.23
N ASN A 94 -13.15 -11.85 -8.50
CA ASN A 94 -12.57 -11.93 -9.83
C ASN A 94 -11.72 -13.20 -9.89
N THR A 95 -12.18 -14.19 -10.65
CA THR A 95 -11.45 -15.46 -10.82
C THR A 95 -10.37 -15.37 -11.89
N ASN A 96 -10.25 -14.23 -12.59
CA ASN A 96 -9.31 -14.03 -13.68
C ASN A 96 -8.15 -13.13 -13.23
N ILE A 97 -7.43 -13.57 -12.19
CA ILE A 97 -6.19 -12.92 -11.75
C ILE A 97 -5.06 -13.52 -12.59
N GLU A 98 -4.65 -12.82 -13.64
CA GLU A 98 -3.43 -13.14 -14.36
C GLU A 98 -2.24 -12.55 -13.62
N ALA A 99 -1.54 -13.39 -12.84
CA ALA A 99 -0.23 -13.03 -12.31
C ALA A 99 0.78 -13.05 -13.47
N ILE A 100 1.46 -11.93 -13.70
CA ILE A 100 2.50 -11.82 -14.73
C ILE A 100 3.89 -11.85 -14.07
N ILE A 101 4.90 -12.35 -14.79
CA ILE A 101 6.25 -12.52 -14.23
C ILE A 101 6.86 -11.18 -13.79
N GLU A 102 6.45 -10.08 -14.44
CA GLU A 102 6.84 -8.71 -14.12
C GLU A 102 6.40 -8.26 -12.71
N ASP A 103 5.43 -8.95 -12.10
CA ASP A 103 4.93 -8.63 -10.75
C ASP A 103 5.84 -9.18 -9.65
N ILE A 104 6.75 -10.09 -10.00
CA ILE A 104 7.68 -10.73 -9.07
C ILE A 104 8.86 -9.80 -8.84
N THR A 105 8.90 -9.12 -7.70
CA THR A 105 9.96 -8.17 -7.32
C THR A 105 11.30 -8.81 -7.01
N ASP A 106 11.31 -10.10 -6.65
CA ASP A 106 12.54 -10.86 -6.48
C ASP A 106 13.18 -11.16 -7.84
N ASP A 107 14.30 -10.49 -8.13
CA ASP A 107 15.01 -10.61 -9.40
C ASP A 107 15.52 -12.04 -9.66
N THR A 108 15.89 -12.78 -8.62
CA THR A 108 16.40 -14.16 -8.75
C THR A 108 15.28 -15.11 -9.12
N MET A 109 14.14 -14.99 -8.44
CA MET A 109 12.93 -15.75 -8.74
C MET A 109 12.40 -15.41 -10.13
N ARG A 110 12.37 -14.12 -10.48
CA ARG A 110 11.95 -13.64 -11.80
C ARG A 110 12.83 -14.23 -12.90
N ALA A 111 14.16 -14.16 -12.76
CA ALA A 111 15.10 -14.73 -13.71
C ALA A 111 14.89 -16.24 -13.89
N SER A 112 14.73 -16.97 -12.79
CA SER A 112 14.49 -18.42 -12.80
C SER A 112 13.20 -18.78 -13.55
N LEU A 113 12.12 -18.03 -13.33
CA LEU A 113 10.85 -18.25 -14.03
C LEU A 113 10.94 -17.93 -15.53
N LEU A 114 11.67 -16.89 -15.91
CA LEU A 114 11.92 -16.56 -17.31
C LEU A 114 12.73 -17.65 -18.03
N GLU A 115 13.68 -18.29 -17.35
CA GLU A 115 14.40 -19.44 -17.90
C GLU A 115 13.50 -20.65 -18.13
N LEU A 116 12.62 -20.96 -17.17
CA LEU A 116 11.65 -22.06 -17.31
C LEU A 116 10.71 -21.83 -18.50
N VAL A 117 10.18 -20.62 -18.64
CA VAL A 117 9.33 -20.28 -19.80
C VAL A 117 10.11 -20.47 -21.10
N LYS A 118 11.35 -19.96 -21.21
CA LYS A 118 12.14 -20.12 -22.45
C LYS A 118 12.39 -21.59 -22.80
N ASN A 119 12.59 -22.45 -21.81
CA ASN A 119 12.86 -23.88 -22.03
C ASN A 119 11.61 -24.66 -22.46
N ASP A 120 10.41 -24.27 -22.01
CA ASP A 120 9.14 -24.92 -22.38
C ASP A 120 8.71 -24.64 -23.85
N TRP A 121 9.16 -23.53 -24.44
CA TRP A 121 8.90 -23.19 -25.86
C TRP A 121 10.08 -23.52 -26.80
N GLY A 122 11.08 -24.25 -26.30
CA GLY A 122 12.31 -24.59 -27.01
C GLY A 122 12.32 -25.95 -27.73
N ASN A 123 11.19 -26.65 -27.83
CA ASN A 123 11.00 -27.87 -28.64
C ASN A 123 10.00 -27.65 -29.78
#